data_AF-R9JV95-F1
#
_entry.id   AF-R9JV95-F1
#
_cell.length_a   1.000
_cell.length_b   1.000
_cell.length_c   1.000
_cell.angle_alpha   90.00
_cell.angle_beta   90.00
_cell.angle_gamma   90.00
#
_symmetry.space_group_name_H-M   'P 1'
#
loop_
_entity.id
_entity.type
_entity.pdbx_description
1 polymer ?
#
loop_
_entity_poly.entity_id
_entity_poly.type
_entity_poly.pdbx_seq_one_letter_code
_entity_poly.pdbx_strand_id
1 'polypeptide(L)'
;MALKNKLGINNSAELARVEERISKTKAIKLYESNIVENCEVGKFSGLAKIHKFLFEEIYDFAGKIRTVNIAKGNFRFAPVMYLDAALKHIDDMPQSNFDEIIEKYVEMNVAHPFREGNGRSTRIWL
;
A
#
# COMPACT_ATOMS: atom_id res chain seq x y z
N MET A 1 8.04 -19.58 -6.99
CA MET A 1 7.07 -19.83 -5.90
C MET A 1 6.30 -18.56 -5.63
N ALA A 2 5.01 -18.66 -5.33
CA ALA A 2 4.18 -17.51 -4.99
C ALA A 2 4.52 -16.94 -3.59
N LEU A 3 4.10 -15.69 -3.34
CA LEU A 3 4.19 -15.08 -2.02
C LEU A 3 3.23 -15.79 -1.05
N LYS A 4 3.61 -15.92 0.23
CA LYS A 4 2.73 -16.47 1.27
C LYS A 4 1.41 -15.68 1.30
N ASN A 5 0.30 -16.39 1.14
CA ASN A 5 -1.05 -15.84 1.04
C ASN A 5 -2.04 -16.73 1.80
N LYS A 6 -3.18 -16.15 2.18
CA LYS A 6 -4.26 -16.84 2.91
C LYS A 6 -4.99 -17.89 2.09
N LEU A 7 -4.84 -17.84 0.76
CA LEU A 7 -5.55 -18.69 -0.19
C LEU A 7 -4.82 -20.01 -0.46
N GLY A 8 -3.62 -20.21 0.09
CA GLY A 8 -2.81 -21.41 -0.11
C GLY A 8 -2.27 -21.58 -1.54
N ILE A 9 -2.31 -20.53 -2.37
CA ILE A 9 -1.92 -20.60 -3.78
C ILE A 9 -0.39 -20.56 -3.89
N ASN A 10 0.21 -21.58 -4.51
CA ASN A 10 1.67 -21.69 -4.67
C ASN A 10 2.19 -21.29 -6.05
N ASN A 11 1.31 -21.19 -7.05
CA ASN A 11 1.61 -20.73 -8.40
C ASN A 11 1.50 -19.19 -8.48
N SER A 12 2.56 -18.51 -8.93
CA SER A 12 2.60 -17.04 -8.95
C SER A 12 1.65 -16.41 -9.97
N ALA A 13 1.46 -17.04 -11.13
CA ALA A 13 0.54 -16.55 -12.15
C ALA A 13 -0.92 -16.69 -11.72
N GLU A 14 -1.24 -17.81 -11.06
CA GLU A 14 -2.56 -18.02 -10.45
C GLU A 14 -2.82 -17.01 -9.32
N LEU A 15 -1.85 -16.83 -8.41
CA LEU A 15 -1.99 -15.85 -7.33
C LEU A 15 -2.23 -14.45 -7.88
N ALA A 16 -1.50 -14.03 -8.92
CA ALA A 16 -1.68 -12.72 -9.53
C ALA A 16 -3.09 -12.51 -10.09
N ARG A 17 -3.65 -13.51 -10.79
CA ARG A 17 -5.02 -13.45 -11.33
C ARG A 17 -6.08 -13.39 -10.23
N VAL A 18 -5.93 -14.21 -9.19
CA VAL A 18 -6.89 -14.25 -8.07
C VAL A 18 -6.80 -12.97 -7.24
N GLU A 19 -5.59 -12.47 -6.99
CA GLU A 19 -5.34 -11.21 -6.29
C GLU A 19 -5.97 -10.04 -7.04
N GLU A 20 -5.77 -9.96 -8.37
CA GLU A 20 -6.39 -8.93 -9.20
C GLU A 20 -7.91 -8.96 -9.08
N ARG A 21 -8.53 -10.13 -9.21
CA ARG A 21 -9.99 -10.28 -9.11
C ARG A 21 -10.52 -9.80 -7.76
N ILE A 22 -9.94 -10.30 -6.66
CA ILE A 22 -10.39 -9.96 -5.30
C ILE A 22 -10.16 -8.48 -5.01
N SER A 23 -8.97 -7.95 -5.30
CA SER A 23 -8.64 -6.55 -5.02
C SER A 23 -9.47 -5.57 -5.84
N LYS A 24 -9.84 -5.89 -7.10
CA LYS A 24 -10.77 -5.09 -7.89
C LYS A 24 -12.18 -5.09 -7.30
N THR A 25 -12.71 -6.24 -6.90
CA THR A 25 -14.01 -6.31 -6.22
C THR A 25 -14.00 -5.51 -4.91
N LYS A 26 -12.91 -5.59 -4.13
CA LYS A 26 -12.74 -4.75 -2.94
C LYS A 26 -12.65 -3.27 -3.28
N ALA A 27 -11.96 -2.88 -4.35
CA ALA A 27 -11.87 -1.47 -4.76
C ALA A 27 -13.24 -0.87 -5.14
N ILE A 28 -14.09 -1.63 -5.83
CA ILE A 28 -15.48 -1.22 -6.11
C ILE A 28 -16.24 -1.01 -4.80
N LYS A 29 -16.21 -1.99 -3.90
CA LYS A 29 -16.86 -1.88 -2.58
C LYS A 29 -16.33 -0.71 -1.75
N LEU A 30 -15.02 -0.46 -1.79
CA LEU A 30 -14.36 0.63 -1.07
C LEU A 30 -14.96 1.98 -1.49
N TYR A 31 -15.21 2.15 -2.79
CA TYR A 31 -15.84 3.34 -3.35
C TYR A 31 -17.34 3.41 -3.00
N GLU A 32 -18.10 2.33 -3.22
CA GLU A 32 -19.56 2.30 -2.98
C GLU A 32 -19.95 2.50 -1.51
N SER A 33 -19.07 2.15 -0.58
CA SER A 33 -19.31 2.24 0.87
C SER A 33 -18.74 3.49 1.53
N ASN A 34 -18.21 4.44 0.76
CA ASN A 34 -17.58 5.68 1.25
C ASN A 34 -16.53 5.46 2.36
N ILE A 35 -15.87 4.30 2.38
CA ILE A 35 -14.87 3.99 3.40
C ILE A 35 -13.66 4.93 3.30
N VAL A 36 -13.33 5.38 2.08
CA VAL A 36 -12.24 6.34 1.84
C VAL A 36 -12.53 7.69 2.50
N GLU A 37 -13.78 8.13 2.54
CA GLU A 37 -14.17 9.42 3.15
C GLU A 37 -13.90 9.44 4.68
N ASN A 38 -13.87 8.27 5.31
CA ASN A 38 -13.56 8.11 6.75
C ASN A 38 -12.06 7.87 7.02
N CYS A 39 -11.21 7.97 6.01
CA CYS A 39 -9.76 7.83 6.14
C CYS A 39 -9.10 9.20 6.33
N GLU A 40 -8.02 9.24 7.11
CA GLU A 40 -7.20 10.45 7.23
C GLU A 40 -6.44 10.65 5.90
N VAL A 41 -6.84 11.67 5.15
CA VAL A 41 -6.26 12.01 3.84
C VAL A 41 -4.82 12.46 4.01
N GLY A 42 -3.91 11.89 3.20
CA GLY A 42 -2.50 12.27 3.22
C GLY A 42 -1.71 11.72 4.42
N LYS A 43 -2.28 10.81 5.21
CA LYS A 43 -1.59 10.12 6.32
C LYS A 43 -1.41 8.62 6.03
N PHE A 44 -0.36 8.02 6.59
CA PHE A 44 -0.08 6.58 6.49
C PHE A 44 -1.21 5.74 7.09
N SER A 45 -1.88 6.22 8.14
CA SER A 45 -3.07 5.59 8.72
C SER A 45 -4.17 5.36 7.67
N GLY A 46 -4.45 6.36 6.82
CA GLY A 46 -5.37 6.26 5.70
C GLY A 46 -4.91 5.25 4.66
N LEU A 47 -3.63 5.33 4.26
CA LEU A 47 -3.04 4.38 3.31
C LEU A 47 -3.10 2.93 3.82
N ALA A 48 -2.83 2.70 5.11
CA ALA A 48 -2.89 1.39 5.74
C ALA A 48 -4.32 0.84 5.77
N LYS A 49 -5.34 1.68 6.02
CA LYS A 49 -6.76 1.30 5.93
C LYS A 49 -7.13 0.89 4.50
N ILE A 50 -6.76 1.68 3.48
CA ILE A 50 -6.98 1.36 2.07
C ILE A 50 -6.33 0.02 1.72
N HIS A 51 -5.04 -0.14 2.06
CA HIS A 51 -4.31 -1.37 1.79
C HIS A 51 -4.94 -2.58 2.50
N LYS A 52 -5.33 -2.44 3.76
CA LYS A 52 -6.01 -3.51 4.49
C LYS A 52 -7.28 -3.91 3.76
N PHE A 53 -8.14 -2.96 3.42
CA PHE A 53 -9.43 -3.25 2.78
C PHE A 53 -9.27 -3.99 1.45
N LEU A 54 -8.28 -3.60 0.64
CA LEU A 54 -8.03 -4.24 -0.65
C LEU A 54 -7.46 -5.66 -0.54
N PHE A 55 -6.67 -5.94 0.49
CA PHE A 55 -5.81 -7.13 0.53
C PHE A 55 -6.01 -8.04 1.74
N GLU A 56 -6.91 -7.72 2.68
CA GLU A 56 -7.11 -8.49 3.92
C GLU A 56 -7.54 -9.94 3.70
N GLU A 57 -8.22 -10.25 2.59
CA GLU A 57 -8.61 -11.61 2.22
C GLU A 57 -7.46 -12.41 1.58
N ILE A 58 -6.38 -11.73 1.21
CA ILE A 58 -5.28 -12.28 0.42
C ILE A 58 -4.02 -12.44 1.28
N TYR A 59 -3.71 -11.45 2.12
CA TYR A 59 -2.45 -11.36 2.87
C TYR A 59 -2.65 -11.16 4.38
N ASP A 60 -1.89 -11.89 5.20
CA ASP A 60 -1.86 -11.72 6.67
C ASP A 60 -1.26 -10.37 7.11
N PHE A 61 -0.44 -9.77 6.25
CA PHE A 61 0.22 -8.50 6.46
C PHE A 61 -0.55 -7.30 5.89
N ALA A 62 -1.79 -7.49 5.41
CA ALA A 62 -2.55 -6.40 4.82
C ALA A 62 -2.71 -5.23 5.81
N GLY A 63 -2.26 -4.04 5.41
CA GLY A 63 -2.27 -2.82 6.22
C GLY A 63 -1.13 -2.72 7.24
N LYS A 64 -0.18 -3.66 7.25
CA LYS A 64 0.96 -3.67 8.17
C LYS A 64 2.25 -3.28 7.45
N ILE A 65 3.11 -2.55 8.15
CA ILE A 65 4.46 -2.21 7.69
C ILE A 65 5.25 -3.51 7.43
N ARG A 66 5.99 -3.55 6.31
CA ARG A 66 6.81 -4.69 5.94
C ARG A 66 7.99 -4.88 6.90
N THR A 67 8.36 -6.14 7.11
CA THR A 67 9.46 -6.53 8.00
C THR A 67 10.76 -6.90 7.26
N VAL A 68 10.78 -6.74 5.93
CA VAL A 68 11.92 -7.07 5.08
C VAL A 68 12.23 -5.93 4.11
N ASN A 69 13.50 -5.79 3.75
CA ASN A 69 13.91 -4.87 2.69
C ASN A 69 13.46 -5.38 1.31
N ILE A 70 13.13 -4.44 0.42
CA ILE A 70 12.66 -4.72 -0.94
C ILE A 70 13.32 -3.78 -1.95
N ALA A 71 13.33 -4.20 -3.20
CA ALA A 71 13.85 -3.43 -4.32
C ALA A 71 13.01 -3.73 -5.58
N LYS A 72 13.03 -2.81 -6.53
CA LYS A 72 12.49 -3.01 -7.88
C LYS A 72 13.53 -2.57 -8.90
N GLY A 73 14.02 -3.53 -9.70
CA GLY A 73 15.23 -3.31 -10.50
C GLY A 73 16.40 -2.94 -9.60
N ASN A 74 17.10 -1.85 -9.93
CA ASN A 74 18.24 -1.36 -9.15
C ASN A 74 17.84 -0.39 -8.02
N PHE A 75 16.56 -0.04 -7.90
CA PHE A 75 16.09 0.89 -6.87
C PHE A 75 15.75 0.13 -5.59
N ARG A 76 16.42 0.48 -4.48
CA ARG A 76 16.12 -0.02 -3.14
C ARG A 76 15.20 0.97 -2.44
N PHE A 77 14.04 0.50 -1.98
CA PHE A 77 13.13 1.30 -1.18
C PHE A 77 13.69 1.54 0.24
N ALA A 78 13.04 2.40 1.02
CA ALA A 78 13.48 2.76 2.37
C ALA A 78 13.85 1.52 3.21
N PRO A 79 15.03 1.47 3.84
CA PRO A 79 15.37 0.36 4.73
C PRO A 79 14.35 0.23 5.87
N VAL A 80 13.97 -1.01 6.25
CA VAL A 80 12.99 -1.24 7.33
C VAL A 80 13.35 -0.51 8.61
N MET A 81 14.64 -0.44 8.95
CA MET A 81 15.13 0.24 10.15
C MET A 81 14.79 1.74 10.22
N TYR A 82 14.52 2.38 9.08
CA TYR A 82 14.16 3.79 8.99
C TYR A 82 12.70 4.01 8.56
N LEU A 83 11.96 2.93 8.28
CA LEU A 83 10.65 3.02 7.64
C LEU A 83 9.62 3.71 8.53
N ASP A 84 9.59 3.42 9.83
CA ASP A 84 8.70 4.11 10.77
C ASP A 84 8.99 5.61 10.86
N ALA A 85 10.27 6.00 10.84
CA ALA A 85 10.66 7.41 10.86
C ALA A 85 10.29 8.12 9.55
N ALA A 86 10.49 7.45 8.41
CA ALA A 86 10.10 7.99 7.10
C ALA A 86 8.58 8.21 7.02
N LEU A 87 7.76 7.27 7.49
CA LEU A 87 6.30 7.41 7.48
C LEU A 87 5.83 8.56 8.37
N LYS A 88 6.42 8.73 9.56
CA LYS A 88 6.13 9.90 10.43
C LYS A 88 6.48 11.21 9.75
N HIS A 89 7.62 11.27 9.05
CA HIS A 89 7.99 12.46 8.29
C HIS A 89 6.99 12.75 7.17
N ILE A 90 6.62 11.73 6.39
CA ILE A 90 5.67 11.85 5.28
C ILE A 90 4.30 12.32 5.79
N ASP A 91 3.85 11.82 6.94
CA ASP A 91 2.58 12.27 7.54
C ASP A 91 2.55 13.79 7.68
N ASP A 92 3.66 14.40 8.08
CA ASP A 92 3.76 15.84 8.36
C ASP A 92 4.19 16.69 7.15
N MET A 93 4.46 16.07 6.00
CA MET A 93 4.72 16.80 4.75
C MET A 93 3.50 17.62 4.33
N PRO A 94 3.71 18.85 3.80
CA PRO A 94 2.63 19.69 3.29
C PRO A 94 1.97 19.07 2.05
N GLN A 95 0.76 19.50 1.75
CA GLN A 95 -0.08 18.98 0.66
C GLN A 95 -1.11 20.01 0.18
N SER A 96 -0.74 21.29 0.23
CA SER A 96 -1.63 22.43 -0.03
C SER A 96 -1.74 22.79 -1.51
N ASN A 97 -0.77 22.36 -2.32
CA ASN A 97 -0.72 22.59 -3.76
C ASN A 97 -0.25 21.33 -4.50
N PHE A 98 -0.34 21.38 -5.82
CA PHE A 98 -0.01 20.25 -6.69
C PHE A 98 1.43 19.75 -6.48
N ASP A 99 2.41 20.65 -6.43
CA ASP A 99 3.81 20.28 -6.32
C ASP A 99 4.10 19.57 -4.98
N GLU A 100 3.57 20.09 -3.88
CA GLU A 100 3.66 19.46 -2.55
C GLU A 100 3.00 18.08 -2.52
N ILE A 101 1.82 17.93 -3.15
CA ILE A 101 1.11 16.64 -3.22
C ILE A 101 1.95 15.62 -4.00
N ILE A 102 2.55 16.02 -5.12
CA ILE A 102 3.40 15.14 -5.93
C ILE A 102 4.67 14.76 -5.17
N GLU A 103 5.31 15.72 -4.50
CA GLU A 103 6.48 15.44 -3.66
C GLU A 103 6.15 14.43 -2.56
N LYS A 104 5.04 14.63 -1.86
CA LYS A 104 4.54 13.72 -0.82
C LYS A 104 4.24 12.32 -1.36
N TYR A 105 3.67 12.22 -2.56
CA TYR A 105 3.44 10.95 -3.24
C TYR A 105 4.75 10.25 -3.63
N VAL A 106 5.75 10.99 -4.12
CA VAL A 106 7.06 10.45 -4.44
C VAL A 106 7.71 9.86 -3.18
N GLU A 107 7.72 10.60 -2.08
CA GLU A 107 8.27 10.12 -0.80
C GLU A 107 7.53 8.87 -0.28
N MET A 108 6.19 8.84 -0.36
CA MET A 108 5.42 7.64 0.00
C MET A 108 5.76 6.43 -0.88
N ASN A 109 5.97 6.64 -2.18
CA ASN A 109 6.39 5.57 -3.09
C ASN A 109 7.82 5.07 -2.80
N VAL A 110 8.72 5.95 -2.37
CA VAL A 110 10.09 5.60 -1.93
C VAL A 110 10.07 4.83 -0.61
N ALA A 111 9.22 5.22 0.34
CA ALA A 111 9.01 4.50 1.61
C ALA A 111 8.54 3.06 1.35
N HIS A 112 7.56 2.91 0.45
CA HIS A 112 7.03 1.63 -0.01
C HIS A 112 6.68 0.70 1.16
N PRO A 113 5.73 1.11 2.03
CA PRO A 113 5.61 0.57 3.38
C PRO A 113 5.12 -0.87 3.45
N PHE A 114 4.46 -1.39 2.42
CA PHE A 114 3.91 -2.74 2.40
C PHE A 114 4.80 -3.73 1.64
N ARG A 115 4.62 -5.02 1.90
CA ARG A 115 5.38 -6.08 1.21
C ARG A 115 4.98 -6.22 -0.26
N GLU A 116 3.72 -5.98 -0.58
CA GLU A 116 3.14 -6.04 -1.92
C GLU A 116 1.96 -5.06 -1.96
N GLY A 117 1.50 -4.63 -3.13
CA GLY A 117 0.26 -3.82 -3.23
C GLY A 117 0.44 -2.30 -3.10
N ASN A 118 1.64 -1.80 -2.80
CA ASN A 118 1.93 -0.37 -2.62
C ASN A 118 1.39 0.52 -3.74
N GLY A 119 1.68 0.19 -5.01
CA GLY A 119 1.26 1.04 -6.13
C GLY A 119 -0.27 1.20 -6.25
N ARG A 120 -1.04 0.15 -5.96
CA ARG A 120 -2.51 0.20 -6.05
C ARG A 120 -3.10 1.00 -4.90
N SER A 121 -2.64 0.76 -3.67
CA SER A 121 -3.13 1.50 -2.50
C SER A 121 -2.72 2.96 -2.52
N THR A 122 -1.47 3.27 -2.91
CA THR A 122 -0.95 4.64 -2.88
C THR A 122 -1.59 5.51 -3.95
N ARG A 123 -2.02 4.94 -5.10
CA ARG A 123 -2.77 5.69 -6.12
C ARG A 123 -4.23 6.01 -5.74
N ILE A 124 -4.80 5.30 -4.78
CA ILE A 124 -6.12 5.65 -4.20
C ILE A 124 -5.95 6.67 -3.08
N TRP A 125 -4.80 6.63 -2.40
CA TRP A 125 -4.45 7.55 -1.32
C TRP A 125 -4.03 8.94 -1.82
N LEU A 126 -3.40 9.00 -3.01
CA LEU A 126 -3.12 10.23 -3.76
C LEU A 126 -4.43 10.87 -4.21
#